data_AF-A0A937ANS4-F1
#
_entry.id   AF-A0A937ANS4-F1
#
_cell.length_a   1.000
_cell.length_b   1.000
_cell.length_c   1.000
_cell.angle_alpha   90.00
_cell.angle_beta   90.00
_cell.angle_gamma   90.00
#
_symmetry.space_group_name_H-M   'P 1'
#
loop_
_entity.id
_entity.type
_entity.pdbx_description
1 polymer ?
#
loop_
_entity_poly.entity_id
_entity_poly.type
_entity_poly.pdbx_seq_one_letter_code
_entity_poly.pdbx_strand_id
1 'polypeptide(L)'
;MILYRAISDAEKEDLGIDQKFRTQINTLEAKQFFRSEIAVWEYIQLASIRQFIPPYTYTVSVFIDDHCFENLTYEQQVLDGHEAISIESNHLYNFNKCVNFIEVYVI
;
A
#
# COMPACT_ATOMS: atom_id res chain seq x y z
N MET A 1 -7.98 9.24 -8.19
CA MET A 1 -8.35 8.94 -6.79
C MET A 1 -7.14 8.85 -5.84
N ILE A 2 -7.36 8.76 -4.52
CA ILE A 2 -6.31 8.58 -3.49
C ILE A 2 -6.41 7.16 -2.90
N LEU A 3 -5.26 6.54 -2.67
CA LEU A 3 -5.12 5.24 -2.02
C LEU A 3 -4.19 5.34 -0.81
N TYR A 4 -4.46 4.52 0.20
CA TYR A 4 -3.76 4.52 1.49
C TYR A 4 -3.14 3.15 1.77
N ARG A 5 -1.94 3.10 2.35
CA ARG A 5 -1.26 1.84 2.68
C ARG A 5 -0.50 1.96 3.98
N ALA A 6 -0.62 0.95 4.83
CA ALA A 6 0.27 0.74 5.97
C ALA A 6 1.57 0.09 5.49
N ILE A 7 2.72 0.62 5.89
CA ILE A 7 4.05 0.12 5.52
C ILE A 7 4.96 0.00 6.75
N SER A 8 5.94 -0.91 6.65
CA SER A 8 7.01 -1.06 7.66
C SER A 8 8.20 -0.12 7.39
N ASP A 9 9.16 -0.07 8.32
CA ASP A 9 10.42 0.67 8.14
C ASP A 9 11.18 0.22 6.89
N ALA A 10 11.24 -1.08 6.63
CA ALA A 10 11.91 -1.64 5.45
C ALA A 10 11.25 -1.18 4.14
N GLU A 11 9.92 -1.13 4.11
CA GLU A 11 9.19 -0.63 2.94
C GLU A 11 9.33 0.88 2.76
N LYS A 12 9.46 1.64 3.85
CA LYS A 12 9.74 3.09 3.77
C LYS A 12 11.14 3.35 3.21
N GLU A 13 12.13 2.57 3.64
CA GLU A 13 13.49 2.68 3.12
C GLU A 13 13.52 2.42 1.61
N ASP A 14 12.83 1.37 1.14
CA ASP A 14 12.68 1.07 -0.29
C ASP A 14 12.04 2.23 -1.07
N LEU A 15 10.97 2.82 -0.53
CA LEU A 15 10.32 3.98 -1.13
C LEU A 15 11.26 5.20 -1.21
N GLY A 16 12.18 5.35 -0.26
CA GLY A 16 13.15 6.46 -0.23
C GLY A 16 14.20 6.42 -1.35
N ILE A 17 14.37 5.28 -2.02
CA ILE A 17 15.39 5.11 -3.08
C ILE A 17 14.98 5.82 -4.37
N ASP A 18 13.78 5.53 -4.87
CA ASP A 18 13.30 6.04 -6.15
C ASP A 18 11.79 6.32 -6.20
N GLN A 19 11.13 6.39 -5.04
CA GLN A 19 9.69 6.59 -4.92
C GLN A 19 8.91 5.55 -5.75
N LYS A 20 9.21 4.27 -5.54
CA LYS A 20 8.49 3.16 -6.19
C LYS A 20 8.24 2.03 -5.21
N PHE A 21 7.07 1.42 -5.31
CA PHE A 21 6.75 0.19 -4.59
C PHE A 21 7.56 -0.98 -5.16
N ARG A 22 8.23 -1.71 -4.27
CA ARG A 22 9.07 -2.86 -4.59
C ARG A 22 8.64 -4.08 -3.78
N THR A 23 8.94 -5.25 -4.31
CA THR A 23 8.90 -6.51 -3.56
C THR A 23 10.31 -6.83 -3.10
N GLN A 24 10.51 -6.98 -1.80
CA GLN A 24 11.72 -7.57 -1.24
C GLN A 24 11.64 -9.09 -1.29
N ILE A 25 12.78 -9.77 -1.09
CA ILE A 25 12.88 -11.23 -0.90
C ILE A 25 12.01 -11.70 0.30
N ASN A 26 11.64 -10.80 1.22
CA ASN A 26 10.86 -11.08 2.44
C ASN A 26 9.58 -10.22 2.61
N THR A 27 9.06 -9.56 1.57
CA THR A 27 7.77 -8.83 1.67
C THR A 27 6.70 -9.55 0.85
N LEU A 28 5.47 -9.58 1.37
CA LEU A 28 4.27 -10.13 0.74
C LEU A 28 4.25 -9.95 -0.79
N GLU A 29 3.90 -11.02 -1.50
CA GLU A 29 3.88 -11.10 -2.97
C GLU A 29 2.96 -10.05 -3.65
N ALA A 30 2.11 -9.38 -2.87
CA ALA A 30 1.25 -8.30 -3.31
C ALA A 30 1.28 -7.08 -2.37
N LYS A 31 1.04 -5.90 -2.94
CA LYS A 31 0.89 -4.64 -2.22
C LYS A 31 -0.59 -4.28 -2.12
N GLN A 32 -1.08 -4.27 -0.89
CA GLN A 32 -2.45 -3.94 -0.50
C GLN A 32 -2.61 -2.42 -0.27
N PHE A 33 -3.71 -1.86 -0.77
CA PHE A 33 -4.08 -0.46 -0.62
C PHE A 33 -5.56 -0.32 -0.25
N PHE A 34 -5.88 0.62 0.61
CA PHE A 34 -7.24 0.96 1.03
C PHE A 34 -7.73 2.21 0.30
N ARG A 35 -9.04 2.29 0.06
CA ARG A 35 -9.68 3.47 -0.55
C ARG A 35 -10.05 4.57 0.45
N SER A 36 -9.94 4.28 1.75
CA SER A 36 -10.29 5.19 2.83
C SER A 36 -9.15 5.30 3.83
N GLU A 37 -8.90 6.51 4.30
CA GLU A 37 -7.95 6.79 5.37
C GLU A 37 -8.36 6.09 6.68
N ILE A 38 -9.67 6.05 6.98
CA ILE A 38 -10.19 5.38 8.18
C ILE A 38 -9.86 3.88 8.14
N ALA A 39 -10.02 3.25 6.97
CA ALA A 39 -9.77 1.82 6.79
C ALA A 39 -8.31 1.45 7.05
N VAL A 40 -7.35 2.27 6.60
CA VAL A 40 -5.94 1.98 6.87
C VAL A 40 -5.60 2.14 8.36
N TRP A 41 -6.18 3.13 9.04
CA TRP A 41 -5.99 3.32 10.48
C TRP A 41 -6.56 2.18 11.31
N GLU A 42 -7.79 1.74 11.00
CA GLU A 42 -8.42 0.60 11.67
C GLU A 42 -7.63 -0.70 11.43
N TYR A 43 -7.15 -0.91 10.19
CA TYR A 43 -6.27 -2.02 9.85
C TYR A 43 -4.95 -2.00 10.64
N ILE A 44 -4.31 -0.83 10.78
CA ILE A 44 -3.09 -0.65 11.60
C ILE A 44 -3.34 -1.01 13.06
N GLN A 45 -4.45 -0.55 13.64
CA GLN A 45 -4.80 -0.87 15.03
C GLN A 45 -4.96 -2.38 15.22
N LEU A 46 -5.66 -3.06 14.31
CA LEU A 46 -5.83 -4.51 14.34
C LEU A 46 -4.51 -5.25 14.14
N ALA A 47 -3.67 -4.81 13.20
CA ALA A 47 -2.35 -5.39 12.96
C ALA A 47 -1.42 -5.25 14.18
N SER A 48 -1.50 -4.13 14.91
CA SER A 48 -0.77 -3.89 16.16
C SER A 48 -1.23 -4.85 17.27
N ILE A 49 -2.54 -5.02 17.46
CA ILE A 49 -3.10 -5.99 18.43
C ILE A 49 -2.66 -7.42 18.08
N ARG A 50 -2.63 -7.75 16.78
CA ARG A 50 -2.22 -9.06 16.27
C ARG A 50 -0.70 -9.27 16.20
N GLN A 51 0.09 -8.24 16.52
CA GLN A 51 1.55 -8.26 16.51
C GLN A 51 2.14 -8.73 15.18
N PHE A 52 1.68 -8.14 14.06
CA PHE A 52 2.21 -8.43 12.73
C PHE A 52 3.73 -8.20 12.67
N ILE A 53 4.44 -9.07 11.94
CA ILE A 53 5.89 -8.98 11.74
C ILE A 53 6.19 -8.91 10.23
N PRO A 54 6.89 -7.86 9.74
CA PRO A 54 7.29 -6.67 10.49
C PRO A 54 6.08 -5.81 10.88
N PRO A 55 6.16 -5.00 11.96
CA PRO A 55 5.10 -4.07 12.32
C PRO A 55 4.97 -2.97 11.27
N TYR A 56 3.75 -2.47 11.08
CA TYR A 56 3.52 -1.25 10.31
C TYR A 56 3.90 -0.04 11.16
N THR A 57 4.74 0.84 10.61
CA THR A 57 5.28 2.03 11.30
C THR A 57 4.94 3.32 10.56
N TYR A 58 4.47 3.24 9.31
CA TYR A 58 4.01 4.39 8.56
C TYR A 58 2.73 4.13 7.78
N THR A 59 2.02 5.22 7.48
CA THR A 59 0.96 5.26 6.47
C THR A 59 1.44 6.06 5.28
N VAL A 60 1.25 5.53 4.08
CA VAL A 60 1.52 6.21 2.80
C VAL A 60 0.22 6.50 2.10
N SER A 61 0.09 7.71 1.57
CA SER A 61 -0.97 8.10 0.64
C SER A 61 -0.38 8.31 -0.76
N VAL A 62 -1.07 7.78 -1.77
CA VAL A 62 -0.72 7.96 -3.18
C VAL A 62 -1.93 8.46 -3.96
N PHE A 63 -1.69 9.39 -4.86
CA PHE A 63 -2.64 9.78 -5.88
C PHE A 63 -2.44 8.89 -7.11
N ILE A 64 -3.55 8.45 -7.68
CA ILE A 64 -3.56 7.75 -8.96
C ILE A 64 -4.60 8.38 -9.86
N ASP A 65 -4.22 8.66 -11.10
CA ASP A 65 -5.14 9.15 -12.12
C ASP A 65 -6.17 8.06 -12.49
N ASP A 66 -7.43 8.45 -12.66
CA ASP A 66 -8.53 7.48 -12.87
C ASP A 66 -8.37 6.75 -14.21
N HIS A 67 -7.90 7.42 -15.26
CA HIS A 67 -7.63 6.78 -16.55
C HIS A 67 -6.44 5.82 -16.47
N CYS A 68 -5.44 6.14 -15.65
CA CYS A 68 -4.35 5.21 -15.37
C CYS A 68 -4.86 3.99 -14.60
N PHE A 69 -5.70 4.20 -13.58
CA PHE A 69 -6.23 3.13 -12.74
C PHE A 69 -7.10 2.12 -13.49
N GLU A 70 -7.94 2.58 -14.42
CA GLU A 70 -8.79 1.71 -15.25
C GLU A 70 -7.98 0.69 -16.07
N ASN A 71 -6.71 1.00 -16.37
CA ASN A 71 -5.82 0.17 -17.16
C ASN A 71 -4.88 -0.69 -16.30
N LEU A 72 -4.99 -0.64 -14.97
CA LEU A 72 -4.17 -1.44 -14.06
C LEU A 72 -4.83 -2.79 -13.76
N THR A 73 -4.00 -3.83 -13.70
CA THR A 73 -4.40 -5.12 -13.16
C THR A 73 -4.26 -5.08 -11.64
N TYR A 74 -5.36 -5.35 -10.94
CA TYR A 74 -5.42 -5.44 -9.49
C TYR A 74 -6.53 -6.41 -9.07
N GLU A 75 -6.40 -6.96 -7.87
CA GLU A 75 -7.44 -7.77 -7.25
C GLU A 75 -8.20 -6.93 -6.23
N GLN A 76 -9.53 -7.03 -6.21
CA GLN A 76 -10.34 -6.49 -5.11
C GLN A 76 -10.47 -7.54 -4.02
N GLN A 77 -10.21 -7.14 -2.77
CA GLN A 77 -10.32 -8.00 -1.61
C GLN A 77 -10.89 -7.25 -0.42
N VAL A 78 -11.34 -7.99 0.60
CA VAL A 78 -11.77 -7.42 1.87
C VAL A 78 -10.75 -7.78 2.93
N LEU A 79 -10.14 -6.77 3.55
CA LEU A 79 -9.17 -6.92 4.64
C LEU A 79 -9.78 -6.33 5.91
N ASP A 80 -9.98 -7.18 6.91
CA ASP A 80 -10.51 -6.79 8.21
C ASP A 80 -11.82 -5.96 8.15
N GLY A 81 -12.67 -6.27 7.16
CA GLY A 81 -13.95 -5.59 6.96
C GLY A 81 -13.89 -4.37 6.03
N HIS A 82 -12.72 -4.03 5.50
CA HIS A 82 -12.55 -2.91 4.57
C HIS A 82 -12.24 -3.36 3.15
N GLU A 83 -12.79 -2.62 2.18
CA GLU A 83 -12.39 -2.76 0.79
C GLU A 83 -10.93 -2.37 0.60
N ALA A 84 -10.16 -3.29 0.02
CA ALA A 84 -8.78 -3.09 -0.36
C ALA A 84 -8.56 -3.57 -1.80
N ILE A 85 -7.53 -3.03 -2.43
CA ILE A 85 -7.01 -3.54 -3.69
C ILE A 85 -5.63 -4.16 -3.46
N SER A 86 -5.38 -5.29 -4.09
CA SER A 86 -4.08 -5.96 -4.13
C SER A 86 -3.40 -5.73 -5.47
N ILE A 87 -2.16 -5.29 -5.46
CA ILE A 87 -1.30 -5.20 -6.65
C ILE A 87 -0.23 -6.27 -6.53
N GLU A 88 -0.31 -7.31 -7.35
CA GLU A 88 0.72 -8.35 -7.39
C GLU A 88 2.06 -7.80 -7.93
N SER A 89 3.14 -8.49 -7.55
CA SER A 89 4.53 -8.15 -7.91
C SER A 89 4.75 -7.90 -9.41
N ASN A 90 4.17 -8.75 -10.26
CA ASN A 90 4.22 -8.66 -11.72
C ASN A 90 3.52 -7.40 -12.28
N HIS A 91 2.60 -6.80 -11.53
CA HIS A 91 1.84 -5.62 -11.92
C HIS A 91 2.37 -4.32 -11.31
N LEU A 92 3.29 -4.40 -10.33
CA LEU A 92 3.89 -3.23 -9.69
C LEU A 92 4.59 -2.29 -10.65
N TYR A 93 5.21 -2.80 -11.73
CA TYR A 93 5.87 -1.95 -12.71
C TYR A 93 4.91 -0.95 -13.36
N ASN A 94 3.72 -1.40 -13.76
CA ASN A 94 2.71 -0.52 -14.37
C ASN A 94 2.06 0.37 -13.31
N PHE A 95 1.78 -0.19 -12.12
CA PHE A 95 1.24 0.58 -11.00
C PHE A 95 2.16 1.76 -10.62
N ASN A 96 3.47 1.53 -10.54
CA ASN A 96 4.47 2.57 -10.24
C ASN A 96 4.54 3.69 -11.28
N LYS A 97 4.08 3.48 -12.51
CA LYS A 97 3.96 4.55 -13.52
C LYS A 97 2.72 5.42 -13.32
N CYS A 98 1.72 4.92 -12.61
CA CYS A 98 0.43 5.56 -12.41
C CYS A 98 0.32 6.30 -11.08
N VAL A 99 1.18 5.98 -10.10
CA VAL A 99 1.11 6.56 -8.76
C VAL A 99 2.00 7.79 -8.61
N ASN A 100 1.46 8.78 -7.93
CA ASN A 100 2.18 9.94 -7.43
C ASN A 100 2.11 9.91 -5.91
N PHE A 101 3.26 9.94 -5.24
CA PHE A 101 3.32 9.93 -3.78
C PHE A 101 2.86 11.29 -3.25
N ILE A 102 1.96 11.26 -2.28
CA ILE A 102 1.46 12.47 -1.62
C ILE A 102 2.25 12.64 -0.32
N GLU A 103 2.03 11.76 0.66
CA GLU A 103 2.57 11.90 2.02
C GLU A 103 2.94 10.55 2.64
N VAL A 104 3.87 10.60 3.60
CA VAL A 104 4.24 9.48 4.46
C VAL A 104 4.17 9.93 5.92
N TYR A 105 3.27 9.33 6.69
CA TYR A 105 3.01 9.66 8.09
C TYR A 105 3.60 8.61 9.02
N VAL A 106 4.21 9.04 10.12
CA VAL A 106 4.61 8.15 11.22
C VAL A 106 3.38 7.80 12.06
N ILE A 107 3.22 6.51 12.37
CA ILE A 107 2.15 5.97 13.22
C ILE A 107 2.54 6.10 14.70
#